data_AF-A0A5C6DAK0-F1
#
_entry.id   AF-A0A5C6DAK0-F1
#
_cell.length_a   1.000
_cell.length_b   1.000
_cell.length_c   1.000
_cell.angle_alpha   90.00
_cell.angle_beta   90.00
_cell.angle_gamma   90.00
#
_symmetry.space_group_name_H-M   'P 1'
#
loop_
_entity.id
_entity.type
_entity.pdbx_description
1 polymer ?
#
loop_
_entity_poly.entity_id
_entity_poly.type
_entity_poly.pdbx_seq_one_letter_code
_entity_poly.pdbx_strand_id
1 'polypeptide(L)'
;MSAKKILLTIGIAFSIFLITLPLVSYKYLKTAVKSAAFNHLVTVRGLLKHQIKTYFQERFGDIDVLSRNPVIGQAFSRLSKAFHASGLDSDVYIKVSELYQPLMEHYLTDYGYANVYFIDNDGDVMYSAVREEFTGTNLATGRYKQFSIGQIYANGLNGIAFEDYTWHEELGEFTSYFAAPVYDGQMLQGVLVIEIPFSHLDSIMTEREGLGETGEMYLVGDDSYMRSNSRFSEKATILQKEVDTAATREALDGIVGEKIIKGYRRIPVLSAYTPLDLKFVNWALLVEIDEEEAFAAVKTVEKRVTILGSLIAGITFLFIYLVNRRKKIVMVAESLEETET
;
A
#
# COMPACT_ATOMS: atom_id res chain seq x y z
N MET A 1 -64.37 6.87 22.32
CA MET A 1 -63.43 7.88 21.77
C MET A 1 -64.01 8.43 20.48
N SER A 2 -64.14 9.75 20.30
CA SER A 2 -64.66 10.33 19.04
C SER A 2 -63.78 9.90 17.86
N ALA A 3 -64.37 9.58 16.70
CA ALA A 3 -63.66 9.21 15.47
C ALA A 3 -62.54 10.21 15.09
N LYS A 4 -62.69 11.47 15.50
CA LYS A 4 -61.67 12.53 15.36
C LYS A 4 -60.38 12.23 16.12
N LYS A 5 -60.49 11.74 17.36
CA LYS A 5 -59.34 11.38 18.19
C LYS A 5 -58.63 10.15 17.62
N ILE A 6 -59.37 9.16 17.09
CA ILE A 6 -58.81 7.97 16.43
C ILE A 6 -57.97 8.36 15.19
N LEU A 7 -58.54 9.14 14.27
CA LEU A 7 -57.84 9.58 13.05
C LEU A 7 -56.60 10.43 13.34
N LEU A 8 -56.68 11.33 14.32
CA LEU A 8 -55.54 12.14 14.72
C LEU A 8 -54.41 11.29 15.33
N THR A 9 -54.75 10.36 16.22
CA THR A 9 -53.77 9.46 16.85
C THR A 9 -53.12 8.54 15.81
N ILE A 10 -53.88 8.01 14.85
CA ILE A 10 -53.32 7.19 13.75
C ILE A 10 -52.39 8.04 12.87
N GLY A 11 -52.78 9.26 12.50
CA GLY A 11 -51.94 10.15 11.70
C GLY A 11 -50.64 10.54 12.39
N ILE A 12 -50.68 10.82 13.70
CA ILE A 12 -49.49 11.09 14.51
C ILE A 12 -48.60 9.85 14.61
N ALA A 13 -49.17 8.68 14.92
CA ALA A 13 -48.42 7.43 15.02
C ALA A 13 -47.75 7.05 13.70
N PHE A 14 -48.46 7.23 12.57
CA PHE A 14 -47.92 6.99 11.24
C PHE A 14 -46.81 7.97 10.88
N SER A 15 -46.97 9.24 11.22
CA SER A 15 -45.93 10.26 10.98
C SER A 15 -44.67 9.98 11.81
N ILE A 16 -44.83 9.57 13.08
CA ILE A 16 -43.70 9.14 13.92
C ILE A 16 -43.01 7.93 13.31
N PHE A 17 -43.76 6.91 12.90
CA PHE A 17 -43.21 5.71 12.25
C PHE A 17 -42.42 6.05 10.97
N LEU A 18 -42.94 6.95 10.13
CA LEU A 18 -42.28 7.39 8.91
C LEU A 18 -40.99 8.19 9.14
N ILE A 19 -40.84 8.83 10.31
CA ILE A 19 -39.61 9.57 10.67
C ILE A 19 -38.61 8.63 11.35
N THR A 20 -39.07 7.75 12.24
CA THR A 20 -38.18 6.87 13.01
C THR A 20 -37.58 5.77 12.14
N LEU A 21 -38.35 5.20 11.22
CA LEU A 21 -37.89 4.10 10.37
C LEU A 21 -36.68 4.50 9.48
N PRO A 22 -36.67 5.63 8.76
CA PRO A 22 -35.49 6.12 8.04
C PRO A 22 -34.26 6.33 8.92
N LEU A 23 -34.42 6.92 10.10
CA LEU A 23 -33.30 7.20 11.01
C LEU A 23 -32.66 5.92 11.53
N VAL A 24 -33.49 4.95 11.92
CA VAL A 24 -33.03 3.63 12.36
C VAL A 24 -32.37 2.89 11.21
N SER A 25 -33.03 2.83 10.05
CA SER A 25 -32.50 2.19 8.83
C SER A 25 -31.16 2.78 8.40
N TYR A 26 -31.03 4.10 8.45
CA TYR A 26 -29.77 4.81 8.15
C TYR A 26 -28.64 4.38 9.08
N LYS A 27 -28.87 4.34 10.40
CA LYS A 27 -27.85 3.92 11.36
C LYS A 27 -27.38 2.48 11.11
N TYR A 28 -28.31 1.58 10.82
CA TYR A 28 -27.99 0.20 10.47
C TYR A 28 -27.22 0.11 9.15
N LEU A 29 -27.68 0.78 8.10
CA LEU A 29 -27.05 0.78 6.78
C LEU A 29 -25.64 1.37 6.83
N LYS A 30 -25.45 2.50 7.51
CA LYS A 30 -24.14 3.12 7.69
C LYS A 30 -23.15 2.18 8.40
N THR A 31 -23.61 1.50 9.44
CA THR A 31 -22.77 0.53 10.19
C THR A 31 -22.42 -0.67 9.32
N ALA A 32 -23.38 -1.20 8.56
CA ALA A 32 -23.17 -2.32 7.66
C ALA A 32 -22.20 -1.97 6.52
N VAL A 33 -22.36 -0.80 5.89
CA VAL A 33 -21.45 -0.35 4.83
C VAL A 33 -20.06 -0.04 5.37
N LYS A 34 -19.96 0.56 6.56
CA LYS A 34 -18.67 0.77 7.23
C LYS A 34 -17.94 -0.58 7.43
N SER A 35 -18.64 -1.58 7.96
CA SER A 35 -18.09 -2.91 8.18
C SER A 35 -17.68 -3.58 6.86
N ALA A 36 -18.53 -3.50 5.83
CA ALA A 36 -18.22 -4.03 4.50
C ALA A 36 -16.98 -3.37 3.88
N ALA A 37 -16.88 -2.04 3.96
CA ALA A 37 -15.73 -1.30 3.46
C ALA A 37 -14.44 -1.71 4.20
N PHE A 38 -14.47 -1.78 5.54
CA PHE A 38 -13.30 -2.23 6.31
C PHE A 38 -12.91 -3.67 6.01
N ASN A 39 -13.87 -4.59 5.92
CA ASN A 39 -13.59 -5.98 5.56
C ASN A 39 -12.92 -6.09 4.18
N HIS A 40 -13.34 -5.27 3.22
CA HIS A 40 -12.70 -5.18 1.92
C HIS A 40 -11.25 -4.70 2.03
N LEU A 41 -11.01 -3.56 2.69
CA LEU A 41 -9.65 -3.02 2.89
C LEU A 41 -8.74 -3.99 3.64
N VAL A 42 -9.25 -4.66 4.68
CA VAL A 42 -8.52 -5.68 5.45
C VAL A 42 -8.16 -6.87 4.57
N THR A 43 -9.05 -7.28 3.67
CA THR A 43 -8.80 -8.37 2.71
C THR A 43 -7.71 -7.97 1.73
N VAL A 44 -7.83 -6.79 1.10
CA VAL A 44 -6.82 -6.27 0.16
C VAL A 44 -5.47 -6.11 0.84
N ARG A 45 -5.42 -5.51 2.03
CA ARG A 45 -4.20 -5.39 2.85
C ARG A 45 -3.58 -6.75 3.15
N GLY A 46 -4.40 -7.76 3.46
CA GLY A 46 -3.93 -9.13 3.72
C GLY A 46 -3.30 -9.78 2.49
N LEU A 47 -3.95 -9.64 1.33
CA LEU A 47 -3.43 -10.13 0.05
C LEU A 47 -2.13 -9.43 -0.32
N LEU A 48 -2.10 -8.10 -0.25
CA LEU A 48 -0.93 -7.29 -0.60
C LEU A 48 0.24 -7.57 0.35
N LYS A 49 0.00 -7.68 1.67
CA LYS A 49 1.02 -8.11 2.63
C LYS A 49 1.62 -9.47 2.25
N HIS A 50 0.79 -10.40 1.80
CA HIS A 50 1.27 -11.71 1.35
C HIS A 50 2.12 -11.59 0.07
N GLN A 51 1.64 -10.87 -0.95
CA GLN A 51 2.38 -10.64 -2.20
C GLN A 51 3.74 -9.98 -1.95
N ILE A 52 3.80 -8.93 -1.12
CA ILE A 52 5.06 -8.24 -0.78
C ILE A 52 5.99 -9.17 0.01
N LYS A 53 5.44 -9.94 0.96
CA LYS A 53 6.25 -10.90 1.73
C LYS A 53 6.83 -11.99 0.84
N THR A 54 6.02 -12.59 -0.03
CA THR A 54 6.48 -13.55 -1.04
C THR A 54 7.53 -12.91 -1.92
N TYR A 55 7.33 -11.64 -2.31
CA TYR A 55 8.27 -10.92 -3.13
C TYR A 55 9.67 -10.85 -2.48
N PHE A 56 9.77 -10.41 -1.24
CA PHE A 56 11.07 -10.36 -0.56
C PHE A 56 11.63 -11.75 -0.21
N GLN A 57 10.76 -12.74 0.03
CA GLN A 57 11.18 -14.11 0.31
C GLN A 57 11.81 -14.80 -0.90
N GLU A 58 11.29 -14.56 -2.10
CA GLU A 58 11.87 -15.06 -3.35
C GLU A 58 13.27 -14.47 -3.58
N ARG A 59 13.42 -13.14 -3.48
CA ARG A 59 14.73 -12.46 -3.61
C ARG A 59 15.75 -12.92 -2.58
N PHE A 60 15.30 -13.11 -1.34
CA PHE A 60 16.13 -13.71 -0.28
C PHE A 60 16.54 -15.16 -0.64
N GLY A 61 15.61 -15.96 -1.17
CA GLY A 61 15.87 -17.32 -1.60
C GLY A 61 16.86 -17.39 -2.77
N ASP A 62 16.71 -16.49 -3.75
CA ASP A 62 17.58 -16.40 -4.90
C ASP A 62 19.02 -16.14 -4.46
N ILE A 63 19.25 -15.11 -3.65
CA ILE A 63 20.62 -14.80 -3.21
C ILE A 63 21.21 -15.90 -2.30
N ASP A 64 20.40 -16.56 -1.47
CA ASP A 64 20.85 -17.69 -0.64
C ASP A 64 21.31 -18.88 -1.50
N VAL A 65 20.60 -19.16 -2.60
CA VAL A 65 20.96 -20.21 -3.55
C VAL A 65 22.20 -19.82 -4.35
N LEU A 66 22.26 -18.57 -4.83
CA LEU A 66 23.38 -18.09 -5.64
C LEU A 66 24.69 -18.06 -4.87
N SER A 67 24.69 -17.55 -3.64
CA SER A 67 25.93 -17.42 -2.86
C SER A 67 26.54 -18.76 -2.45
N ARG A 68 25.72 -19.82 -2.41
CA ARG A 68 26.12 -21.20 -2.10
C ARG A 68 26.35 -22.06 -3.34
N ASN A 69 26.15 -21.52 -4.55
CA ASN A 69 26.33 -22.26 -5.78
C ASN A 69 27.83 -22.45 -6.06
N PRO A 70 28.32 -23.69 -6.25
CA PRO A 70 29.74 -23.95 -6.53
C PRO A 70 30.27 -23.25 -7.79
N VAL A 71 29.41 -23.01 -8.79
CA VAL A 71 29.78 -22.26 -10.01
C VAL A 71 30.06 -20.80 -9.67
N ILE A 72 29.26 -20.19 -8.78
CA ILE A 72 29.47 -18.83 -8.30
C ILE A 72 30.75 -18.73 -7.48
N GLY A 73 31.01 -19.68 -6.57
CA GLY A 73 32.28 -19.74 -5.83
C GLY A 73 33.51 -19.87 -6.75
N GLN A 74 33.42 -20.70 -7.80
CA GLN A 74 34.49 -20.79 -8.80
C GLN A 74 34.65 -19.50 -9.61
N ALA A 75 33.55 -18.87 -10.01
CA ALA A 75 33.56 -17.58 -10.69
C ALA A 75 34.28 -16.53 -9.85
N PHE A 76 33.92 -16.45 -8.58
CA PHE A 76 34.52 -15.57 -7.59
C PHE A 76 36.05 -15.75 -7.52
N SER A 77 36.49 -17.00 -7.33
CA SER A 77 37.93 -17.32 -7.24
C SER A 77 38.70 -16.96 -8.52
N ARG A 78 38.11 -17.19 -9.70
CA ARG A 78 38.77 -16.88 -10.98
C ARG A 78 38.79 -15.39 -11.29
N LEU A 79 37.67 -14.68 -11.06
CA LEU A 79 37.56 -13.24 -11.25
C LEU A 79 38.51 -12.50 -10.30
N SER A 80 38.52 -12.86 -9.01
CA SER A 80 39.43 -12.28 -8.02
C SER A 80 40.89 -12.42 -8.44
N LYS A 81 41.31 -13.63 -8.85
CA LYS A 81 42.69 -13.86 -9.32
C LYS A 81 43.03 -13.03 -10.56
N ALA A 82 42.13 -12.95 -11.54
CA ALA A 82 42.38 -12.19 -12.77
C ALA A 82 42.42 -10.67 -12.50
N PHE A 83 41.49 -10.17 -11.69
CA PHE A 83 41.41 -8.78 -11.27
C PHE A 83 42.69 -8.34 -10.54
N HIS A 84 43.08 -9.05 -9.48
CA HIS A 84 44.27 -8.69 -8.69
C HIS A 84 45.58 -8.86 -9.43
N ALA A 85 45.66 -9.79 -10.39
CA ALA A 85 46.89 -10.00 -11.16
C ALA A 85 47.07 -8.98 -12.29
N SER A 86 45.99 -8.42 -12.85
CA SER A 86 46.06 -7.73 -14.14
C SER A 86 45.10 -6.54 -14.34
N GLY A 87 44.14 -6.32 -13.44
CA GLY A 87 43.15 -5.26 -13.54
C GLY A 87 41.99 -5.56 -14.51
N LEU A 88 40.97 -4.70 -14.50
CA LEU A 88 39.70 -4.87 -15.23
C LEU A 88 39.80 -4.80 -16.76
N ASP A 89 40.86 -4.21 -17.28
CA ASP A 89 40.99 -3.93 -18.71
C ASP A 89 42.02 -4.85 -19.39
N SER A 90 42.50 -5.88 -18.68
CA SER A 90 43.44 -6.85 -19.23
C SER A 90 42.71 -7.91 -20.07
N ASP A 91 43.39 -8.42 -21.11
CA ASP A 91 42.88 -9.53 -21.92
C ASP A 91 42.59 -10.79 -21.09
N VAL A 92 43.32 -10.98 -19.98
CA VAL A 92 43.14 -12.12 -19.08
C VAL A 92 41.84 -11.97 -18.29
N TYR A 93 41.61 -10.79 -17.71
CA TYR A 93 40.38 -10.50 -16.98
C TYR A 93 39.17 -10.56 -17.90
N ILE A 94 39.23 -9.91 -19.07
CA ILE A 94 38.12 -9.85 -20.03
C ILE A 94 37.66 -11.26 -20.44
N LYS A 95 38.60 -12.17 -20.75
CA LYS A 95 38.26 -13.57 -21.07
C LYS A 95 37.60 -14.32 -19.92
N VAL A 96 38.00 -14.03 -18.68
CA VAL A 96 37.39 -14.65 -17.50
C VAL A 96 36.00 -14.06 -17.25
N SER A 97 35.82 -12.74 -17.37
CA SER A 97 34.50 -12.11 -17.22
C SER A 97 33.52 -12.57 -18.29
N GLU A 98 33.94 -12.68 -19.54
CA GLU A 98 33.12 -13.16 -20.66
C GLU A 98 32.63 -14.61 -20.47
N LEU A 99 33.39 -15.44 -19.73
CA LEU A 99 32.96 -16.81 -19.41
C LEU A 99 31.71 -16.83 -18.51
N TYR A 100 31.57 -15.85 -17.63
CA TYR A 100 30.49 -15.78 -16.63
C TYR A 100 29.38 -14.80 -17.02
N GLN A 101 29.63 -13.90 -17.97
CA GLN A 101 28.68 -12.93 -18.47
C GLN A 101 27.31 -13.55 -18.85
N PRO A 102 27.22 -14.66 -19.62
CA PRO A 102 25.92 -15.21 -20.01
C PRO A 102 25.07 -15.69 -18.83
N LEU A 103 25.72 -16.19 -17.77
CA LEU A 103 25.01 -16.59 -16.55
C LEU A 103 24.47 -15.37 -15.80
N MET A 104 25.23 -14.28 -15.76
CA MET A 104 24.80 -13.04 -15.12
C MET A 104 23.70 -12.35 -15.93
N GLU A 105 23.80 -12.34 -17.26
CA GLU A 105 22.75 -11.85 -18.16
C GLU A 105 21.42 -12.56 -17.94
N HIS A 106 21.42 -13.88 -17.72
CA HIS A 106 20.20 -14.62 -17.37
C HIS A 106 19.54 -14.09 -16.08
N TYR A 107 20.31 -13.73 -15.06
CA TYR A 107 19.76 -13.13 -13.84
C TYR A 107 19.25 -11.70 -14.05
N LEU A 108 19.88 -10.94 -14.94
CA LEU A 108 19.38 -9.61 -15.31
C LEU A 108 18.08 -9.71 -16.11
N THR A 109 17.99 -10.61 -17.10
CA THR A 109 16.82 -10.68 -18.00
C THR A 109 15.65 -11.45 -17.42
N ASP A 110 15.90 -12.61 -16.83
CA ASP A 110 14.82 -13.55 -16.49
C ASP A 110 14.31 -13.32 -15.06
N TYR A 111 15.16 -12.80 -14.17
CA TYR A 111 14.79 -12.41 -12.81
C TYR A 111 14.57 -10.89 -12.67
N GLY A 112 14.99 -10.10 -13.67
CA GLY A 112 14.82 -8.65 -13.70
C GLY A 112 15.73 -7.90 -12.72
N TYR A 113 16.90 -8.46 -12.36
CA TYR A 113 17.86 -7.72 -11.54
C TYR A 113 18.53 -6.61 -12.35
N ALA A 114 18.77 -5.46 -11.71
CA ALA A 114 19.44 -4.35 -12.37
C ALA A 114 20.93 -4.67 -12.55
N ASN A 115 21.55 -5.29 -11.56
CA ASN A 115 22.96 -5.68 -11.60
C ASN A 115 23.28 -6.81 -10.61
N VAL A 116 24.43 -7.46 -10.81
CA VAL A 116 25.02 -8.43 -9.89
C VAL A 116 26.50 -8.08 -9.72
N TYR A 117 26.95 -7.95 -8.47
CA TYR A 117 28.32 -7.60 -8.12
C TYR A 117 29.02 -8.72 -7.37
N PHE A 118 30.30 -8.89 -7.68
CA PHE A 118 31.22 -9.72 -6.93
C PHE A 118 32.21 -8.78 -6.25
N ILE A 119 32.29 -8.83 -4.92
CA ILE A 119 33.08 -7.88 -4.14
C ILE A 119 33.92 -8.65 -3.13
N ASP A 120 35.25 -8.60 -3.23
CA ASP A 120 36.10 -9.40 -2.33
C ASP A 120 36.06 -8.96 -0.86
N ASN A 121 36.78 -9.71 -0.04
CA ASN A 121 36.94 -9.45 1.39
C ASN A 121 37.58 -8.09 1.72
N ASP A 122 38.31 -7.48 0.78
CA ASP A 122 38.96 -6.17 0.96
C ASP A 122 38.05 -5.02 0.46
N GLY A 123 36.95 -5.35 -0.21
CA GLY A 123 35.91 -4.44 -0.65
C GLY A 123 36.04 -4.04 -2.12
N ASP A 124 36.94 -4.65 -2.88
CA ASP A 124 37.11 -4.34 -4.30
C ASP A 124 35.98 -4.97 -5.12
N VAL A 125 35.27 -4.13 -5.88
CA VAL A 125 34.23 -4.55 -6.82
C VAL A 125 34.90 -5.17 -8.06
N MET A 126 35.24 -6.45 -7.95
CA MET A 126 36.01 -7.16 -8.98
C MET A 126 35.22 -7.44 -10.25
N TYR A 127 33.89 -7.48 -10.19
CA TYR A 127 33.01 -7.74 -11.33
C TYR A 127 31.63 -7.14 -11.10
N SER A 128 31.04 -6.63 -12.18
CA SER A 128 29.64 -6.21 -12.29
C SER A 128 29.07 -6.77 -13.58
N ALA A 129 27.82 -7.26 -13.56
CA ALA A 129 27.15 -7.76 -14.76
C ALA A 129 26.91 -6.66 -15.79
N VAL A 130 26.58 -5.45 -15.31
CA VAL A 130 26.63 -4.20 -16.07
C VAL A 130 27.78 -3.37 -15.51
N ARG A 131 28.75 -2.97 -16.35
CA ARG A 131 29.83 -2.05 -15.91
C ARG A 131 29.25 -0.66 -15.70
N GLU A 132 29.48 -0.12 -14.51
CA GLU A 132 28.93 1.16 -14.04
C GLU A 132 29.86 1.81 -12.99
N GLU A 133 29.41 2.88 -12.32
CA GLU A 133 30.24 3.69 -11.43
C GLU A 133 30.89 2.96 -10.25
N PHE A 134 30.37 1.79 -9.85
CA PHE A 134 30.95 0.99 -8.76
C PHE A 134 32.05 0.03 -9.21
N THR A 135 32.09 -0.38 -10.49
CA THR A 135 33.02 -1.42 -10.97
C THR A 135 34.48 -0.99 -10.79
N GLY A 136 35.29 -1.82 -10.12
CA GLY A 136 36.71 -1.53 -9.86
C GLY A 136 36.97 -0.53 -8.74
N THR A 137 35.94 -0.09 -8.03
CA THR A 137 36.09 0.75 -6.85
C THR A 137 36.19 -0.10 -5.58
N ASN A 138 36.53 0.53 -4.45
CA ASN A 138 36.59 -0.13 -3.16
C ASN A 138 35.49 0.38 -2.21
N LEU A 139 34.63 -0.53 -1.77
CA LEU A 139 33.48 -0.25 -0.90
C LEU A 139 33.85 -0.19 0.59
N ALA A 140 35.04 -0.61 0.99
CA ALA A 140 35.51 -0.58 2.38
C ALA A 140 36.27 0.72 2.73
N THR A 141 36.96 1.33 1.76
CA THR A 141 37.84 2.49 1.98
C THR A 141 37.63 3.65 0.99
N GLY A 142 36.72 3.53 0.01
CA GLY A 142 36.49 4.53 -1.04
C GLY A 142 35.24 5.40 -0.88
N ARG A 143 34.90 6.14 -1.95
CA ARG A 143 33.76 7.09 -2.02
C ARG A 143 32.44 6.44 -1.64
N TYR A 144 32.22 5.20 -2.07
CA TYR A 144 30.94 4.51 -1.92
C TYR A 144 30.77 3.80 -0.58
N LYS A 145 31.76 3.89 0.33
CA LYS A 145 31.68 3.25 1.65
C LYS A 145 30.43 3.61 2.45
N GLN A 146 30.04 4.88 2.40
CA GLN A 146 28.88 5.39 3.15
C GLN A 146 27.56 5.27 2.37
N PHE A 147 27.62 4.90 1.09
CA PHE A 147 26.43 4.69 0.25
C PHE A 147 25.81 3.32 0.54
N SER A 148 24.57 3.11 0.12
CA SER A 148 23.84 1.85 0.36
C SER A 148 24.61 0.62 -0.12
N ILE A 149 25.29 0.69 -1.27
CA ILE A 149 26.11 -0.43 -1.77
C ILE A 149 27.32 -0.75 -0.86
N GLY A 150 27.92 0.25 -0.21
CA GLY A 150 28.99 0.03 0.77
C GLY A 150 28.49 -0.55 2.10
N GLN A 151 27.32 -0.09 2.55
CA GLN A 151 26.67 -0.59 3.76
C GLN A 151 26.22 -2.04 3.59
N ILE A 152 25.56 -2.36 2.46
CA ILE A 152 25.12 -3.72 2.17
C ILE A 152 26.30 -4.68 2.00
N TYR A 153 27.42 -4.24 1.41
CA TYR A 153 28.65 -5.02 1.36
C TYR A 153 29.12 -5.41 2.78
N ALA A 154 29.24 -4.42 3.68
CA ALA A 154 29.70 -4.66 5.04
C ALA A 154 28.76 -5.60 5.82
N ASN A 155 27.45 -5.46 5.63
CA ASN A 155 26.45 -6.35 6.22
C ASN A 155 26.50 -7.76 5.62
N GLY A 156 26.71 -7.84 4.29
CA GLY A 156 26.81 -9.08 3.51
C GLY A 156 27.98 -9.98 3.92
N LEU A 157 29.05 -9.44 4.48
CA LEU A 157 30.15 -10.23 5.04
C LEU A 157 29.70 -11.12 6.22
N ASN A 158 28.65 -10.72 6.94
CA ASN A 158 28.19 -11.40 8.16
C ASN A 158 27.00 -12.34 7.93
N GLY A 159 26.42 -12.34 6.74
CA GLY A 159 25.24 -13.14 6.41
C GLY A 159 24.40 -12.48 5.33
N ILE A 160 23.23 -13.06 5.06
CA ILE A 160 22.32 -12.46 4.10
C ILE A 160 21.73 -11.17 4.69
N ALA A 161 21.86 -10.09 3.95
CA ALA A 161 21.38 -8.77 4.33
C ALA A 161 20.53 -8.15 3.22
N PHE A 162 19.71 -7.19 3.59
CA PHE A 162 18.94 -6.33 2.69
C PHE A 162 19.15 -4.87 3.09
N GLU A 163 19.24 -4.01 2.09
CA GLU A 163 19.35 -2.56 2.24
C GLU A 163 18.19 -1.93 1.51
N ASP A 164 17.51 -1.00 2.18
CA ASP A 164 16.32 -0.31 1.67
C ASP A 164 16.64 0.45 0.36
N TYR A 165 15.59 0.84 -0.35
CA TYR A 165 15.70 1.60 -1.59
C TYR A 165 16.50 2.89 -1.37
N THR A 166 17.36 3.21 -2.34
CA THR A 166 18.06 4.48 -2.48
C THR A 166 17.95 4.98 -3.91
N TRP A 167 18.13 6.28 -4.12
CA TRP A 167 18.21 6.83 -5.47
C TRP A 167 19.53 6.41 -6.13
N HIS A 168 19.43 5.88 -7.34
CA HIS A 168 20.56 5.56 -8.20
C HIS A 168 20.67 6.59 -9.32
N GLU A 169 21.70 7.45 -9.28
CA GLU A 169 21.82 8.59 -10.19
C GLU A 169 21.99 8.17 -11.65
N GLU A 170 22.83 7.16 -11.95
CA GLU A 170 23.08 6.76 -13.35
C GLU A 170 21.87 6.08 -14.01
N LEU A 171 21.12 5.26 -13.26
CA LEU A 171 19.91 4.59 -13.74
C LEU A 171 18.69 5.53 -13.75
N GLY A 172 18.71 6.60 -12.95
CA GLY A 172 17.57 7.50 -12.80
C GLY A 172 16.34 6.80 -12.17
N GLU A 173 16.58 5.81 -11.32
CA GLU A 173 15.56 5.02 -10.63
C GLU A 173 15.98 4.73 -9.19
N PHE A 174 15.03 4.32 -8.34
CA PHE A 174 15.34 3.79 -7.01
C PHE A 174 15.71 2.31 -7.09
N THR A 175 16.77 1.91 -6.41
CA THR A 175 17.21 0.52 -6.33
C THR A 175 17.45 0.11 -4.88
N SER A 176 17.28 -1.18 -4.60
CA SER A 176 17.58 -1.79 -3.30
C SER A 176 18.57 -2.93 -3.50
N TYR A 177 19.20 -3.38 -2.41
CA TYR A 177 20.24 -4.41 -2.49
C TYR A 177 19.95 -5.59 -1.58
N PHE A 178 20.22 -6.80 -2.06
CA PHE A 178 20.50 -7.94 -1.18
C PHE A 178 21.98 -8.30 -1.30
N ALA A 179 22.57 -8.75 -0.20
CA ALA A 179 23.92 -9.29 -0.18
C ALA A 179 24.02 -10.59 0.56
N ALA A 180 24.98 -11.43 0.18
CA ALA A 180 25.28 -12.67 0.87
C ALA A 180 26.77 -13.03 0.76
N PRO A 181 27.35 -13.64 1.80
CA PRO A 181 28.74 -14.07 1.77
C PRO A 181 28.89 -15.29 0.86
N VAL A 182 29.96 -15.30 0.06
CA VAL A 182 30.31 -16.41 -0.83
C VAL A 182 31.49 -17.18 -0.24
N TYR A 183 31.38 -18.50 -0.17
CA TYR A 183 32.42 -19.38 0.36
C TYR A 183 32.96 -20.33 -0.71
N ASP A 184 34.26 -20.59 -0.67
CA ASP A 184 34.89 -21.75 -1.30
C ASP A 184 35.34 -22.71 -0.20
N GLY A 185 34.59 -23.80 -0.03
CA GLY A 185 34.70 -24.64 1.16
C GLY A 185 34.34 -23.87 2.43
N GLN A 186 35.30 -23.69 3.34
CA GLN A 186 35.13 -22.88 4.57
C GLN A 186 35.73 -21.48 4.46
N MET A 187 36.37 -21.15 3.33
CA MET A 187 37.05 -19.88 3.15
C MET A 187 36.11 -18.86 2.54
N LEU A 188 35.85 -17.77 3.26
CA LEU A 188 35.11 -16.62 2.75
C LEU A 188 35.89 -16.00 1.59
N GLN A 189 35.26 -15.92 0.41
CA GLN A 189 35.85 -15.30 -0.78
C GLN A 189 35.49 -13.81 -0.88
N GLY A 190 34.30 -13.45 -0.41
CA GLY A 190 33.78 -12.09 -0.42
C GLY A 190 32.26 -12.09 -0.36
N VAL A 191 31.64 -11.12 -1.00
CA VAL A 191 30.19 -10.88 -0.98
C VAL A 191 29.65 -10.83 -2.40
N LEU A 192 28.55 -11.57 -2.62
CA LEU A 192 27.68 -11.41 -3.78
C LEU A 192 26.62 -10.37 -3.44
N VAL A 193 26.43 -9.37 -4.30
CA VAL A 193 25.36 -8.37 -4.16
C VAL A 193 24.47 -8.43 -5.39
N ILE A 194 23.16 -8.47 -5.18
CA ILE A 194 22.17 -8.27 -6.24
C ILE A 194 21.49 -6.92 -6.05
N GLU A 195 21.34 -6.19 -7.14
CA GLU A 195 20.63 -4.93 -7.18
C GLU A 195 19.25 -5.12 -7.80
N ILE A 196 18.25 -4.59 -7.12
CA ILE A 196 16.84 -4.83 -7.45
C ILE A 196 16.19 -3.49 -7.78
N PRO A 197 15.61 -3.34 -8.99
CA PRO A 197 14.94 -2.13 -9.38
C PRO A 197 13.62 -1.96 -8.61
N PHE A 198 13.25 -0.72 -8.34
CA PHE A 198 11.99 -0.40 -7.67
C PHE A 198 10.76 -0.75 -8.51
N SER A 199 10.86 -0.71 -9.85
CA SER A 199 9.78 -1.09 -10.78
C SER A 199 9.09 -2.42 -10.45
N HIS A 200 9.81 -3.40 -9.90
CA HIS A 200 9.20 -4.66 -9.48
C HIS A 200 8.22 -4.49 -8.32
N LEU A 201 8.62 -3.79 -7.26
CA LEU A 201 7.73 -3.52 -6.13
C LEU A 201 6.61 -2.55 -6.54
N ASP A 202 6.92 -1.57 -7.39
CA ASP A 202 5.92 -0.63 -7.91
C ASP A 202 4.83 -1.35 -8.72
N SER A 203 5.18 -2.39 -9.48
CA SER A 203 4.20 -3.19 -10.22
C SER A 203 3.18 -3.88 -9.30
N ILE A 204 3.62 -4.34 -8.12
CA ILE A 204 2.74 -4.92 -7.09
C ILE A 204 1.87 -3.82 -6.46
N MET A 205 2.44 -2.65 -6.19
CA MET A 205 1.74 -1.55 -5.53
C MET A 205 0.77 -0.79 -6.45
N THR A 206 0.92 -0.93 -7.77
CA THR A 206 0.08 -0.25 -8.78
C THR A 206 -1.13 -1.07 -9.23
N GLU A 207 -1.30 -2.30 -8.74
CA GLU A 207 -2.49 -3.13 -8.99
C GLU A 207 -3.71 -2.56 -8.25
N ARG A 208 -4.51 -1.74 -8.95
CA ARG A 208 -5.60 -0.96 -8.34
C ARG A 208 -6.99 -1.60 -8.48
N GLU A 209 -7.06 -2.81 -9.00
CA GLU A 209 -8.34 -3.47 -9.24
C GLU A 209 -9.14 -3.64 -7.94
N GLY A 210 -10.42 -3.27 -8.00
CA GLY A 210 -11.31 -3.38 -6.84
C GLY A 210 -11.11 -2.32 -5.75
N LEU A 211 -10.22 -1.33 -5.91
CA LEU A 211 -10.04 -0.23 -4.94
C LEU A 211 -10.97 0.96 -5.16
N GLY A 212 -11.68 1.00 -6.29
CA GLY A 212 -12.50 2.15 -6.67
C GLY A 212 -11.66 3.35 -7.11
N GLU A 213 -12.28 4.53 -7.05
CA GLU A 213 -11.72 5.76 -7.61
C GLU A 213 -10.67 6.39 -6.68
N THR A 214 -10.89 6.27 -5.37
CA THR A 214 -10.07 6.90 -4.33
C THR A 214 -9.29 5.91 -3.47
N GLY A 215 -9.47 4.60 -3.67
CA GLY A 215 -8.74 3.61 -2.88
C GLY A 215 -7.25 3.64 -3.17
N GLU A 216 -6.39 3.63 -2.17
CA GLU A 216 -4.94 3.72 -2.34
C GLU A 216 -4.24 2.68 -1.48
N MET A 217 -3.13 2.16 -1.99
CA MET A 217 -2.21 1.29 -1.27
C MET A 217 -0.86 1.97 -1.24
N TYR A 218 -0.23 2.01 -0.07
CA TYR A 218 1.10 2.59 0.04
C TYR A 218 1.89 1.97 1.19
N LEU A 219 3.21 2.05 1.04
CA LEU A 219 4.20 1.60 2.01
C LEU A 219 4.88 2.80 2.64
N VAL A 220 5.24 2.70 3.92
CA VAL A 220 5.93 3.75 4.66
C VAL A 220 7.07 3.12 5.48
N GLY A 221 8.26 3.69 5.40
CA GLY A 221 9.41 3.29 6.20
C GLY A 221 9.34 3.81 7.64
N ASP A 222 10.27 3.36 8.48
CA ASP A 222 10.45 3.85 9.85
C ASP A 222 10.85 5.34 9.91
N ASP A 223 11.49 5.83 8.87
CA ASP A 223 11.75 7.25 8.60
C ASP A 223 10.50 8.08 8.26
N SER A 224 9.31 7.46 8.23
CA SER A 224 8.04 8.06 7.85
C SER A 224 7.91 8.48 6.38
N TYR A 225 8.83 8.09 5.50
CA TYR A 225 8.74 8.35 4.06
C TYR A 225 8.15 7.17 3.29
N MET A 226 7.44 7.46 2.20
CA MET A 226 6.86 6.42 1.35
C MET A 226 7.93 5.48 0.76
N ARG A 227 7.61 4.19 0.67
CA ARG A 227 8.34 3.17 -0.11
C ARG A 227 7.54 2.72 -1.34
N SER A 228 6.69 3.62 -1.84
CA SER A 228 5.76 3.38 -2.93
C SER A 228 5.41 4.68 -3.64
N ASN A 229 4.91 4.58 -4.88
CA ASN A 229 4.34 5.72 -5.58
C ASN A 229 2.85 5.91 -5.27
N SER A 230 2.45 7.13 -4.93
CA SER A 230 1.06 7.51 -4.71
C SER A 230 0.29 7.51 -6.02
N ARG A 231 -0.93 6.98 -6.02
CA ARG A 231 -1.83 7.05 -7.18
C ARG A 231 -2.31 8.46 -7.51
N PHE A 232 -2.12 9.40 -6.59
CA PHE A 232 -2.57 10.79 -6.70
C PHE A 232 -1.43 11.75 -7.05
N SER A 233 -0.28 11.23 -7.46
CA SER A 233 0.88 12.00 -7.89
C SER A 233 1.35 11.52 -9.26
N GLU A 234 1.65 12.46 -10.15
CA GLU A 234 2.35 12.18 -11.41
C GLU A 234 3.88 12.05 -11.20
N LYS A 235 4.38 12.57 -10.07
CA LYS A 235 5.79 12.48 -9.68
C LYS A 235 6.01 11.31 -8.74
N ALA A 236 7.21 10.73 -8.78
CA ALA A 236 7.63 9.71 -7.83
C ALA A 236 7.50 10.22 -6.39
N THR A 237 6.90 9.40 -5.51
CA THR A 237 6.73 9.74 -4.09
C THR A 237 7.58 8.89 -3.17
N ILE A 238 8.12 7.77 -3.67
CA ILE A 238 9.10 6.94 -2.96
C ILE A 238 10.26 7.82 -2.45
N LEU A 239 10.58 7.67 -1.16
CA LEU A 239 11.58 8.43 -0.38
C LEU A 239 11.42 9.96 -0.38
N GLN A 240 10.37 10.51 -0.99
CA GLN A 240 10.16 11.95 -1.12
C GLN A 240 8.95 12.43 -0.32
N LYS A 241 7.93 11.57 -0.18
CA LYS A 241 6.69 11.91 0.50
C LYS A 241 6.71 11.42 1.94
N GLU A 242 6.82 12.35 2.87
CA GLU A 242 6.60 12.10 4.29
C GLU A 242 5.11 11.84 4.58
N VAL A 243 4.84 10.84 5.42
CA VAL A 243 3.52 10.34 5.80
C VAL A 243 3.49 10.04 7.31
N ASP A 244 3.19 11.07 8.09
CA ASP A 244 2.98 10.94 9.52
C ASP A 244 1.47 11.01 9.87
N THR A 245 0.86 9.85 10.08
CA THR A 245 -0.56 9.69 10.41
C THR A 245 -0.71 8.77 11.60
N ALA A 246 -1.91 8.74 12.21
CA ALA A 246 -2.17 7.79 13.29
C ALA A 246 -2.03 6.33 12.84
N ALA A 247 -2.41 6.01 11.60
CA ALA A 247 -2.28 4.66 11.04
C ALA A 247 -0.82 4.27 10.79
N THR A 248 0.01 5.19 10.24
CA THR A 248 1.43 4.88 9.98
C THR A 248 2.20 4.66 11.27
N ARG A 249 2.04 5.53 12.28
CA ARG A 249 2.67 5.36 13.59
C ARG A 249 2.30 4.03 14.24
N GLU A 250 1.00 3.72 14.30
CA GLU A 250 0.55 2.46 14.89
C GLU A 250 1.08 1.23 14.13
N ALA A 251 1.08 1.27 12.79
CA ALA A 251 1.63 0.17 11.99
C ALA A 251 3.13 -0.03 12.22
N LEU A 252 3.91 1.06 12.28
CA LEU A 252 5.35 1.02 12.56
C LEU A 252 5.66 0.56 13.99
N ASP A 253 4.75 0.80 14.95
CA ASP A 253 4.78 0.26 16.32
C ASP A 253 4.34 -1.22 16.38
N GLY A 254 4.11 -1.87 15.23
CA GLY A 254 3.75 -3.28 15.14
C GLY A 254 2.25 -3.57 15.28
N ILE A 255 1.40 -2.54 15.29
CA ILE A 255 -0.05 -2.68 15.49
C ILE A 255 -0.75 -2.95 14.15
N VAL A 256 -1.58 -4.00 14.14
CA VAL A 256 -2.52 -4.27 13.05
C VAL A 256 -3.85 -3.63 13.41
N GLY A 257 -4.40 -2.77 12.54
CA GLY A 257 -5.62 -2.04 12.88
C GLY A 257 -6.41 -1.55 11.68
N GLU A 258 -7.56 -0.98 12.00
CA GLU A 258 -8.44 -0.29 11.06
C GLU A 258 -9.08 0.92 11.76
N LYS A 259 -9.03 2.10 11.14
CA LYS A 259 -9.57 3.34 11.71
C LYS A 259 -10.05 4.28 10.62
N ILE A 260 -11.03 5.12 10.96
CA ILE A 260 -11.29 6.33 10.19
C ILE A 260 -10.34 7.40 10.71
N ILE A 261 -9.43 7.87 9.85
CA ILE A 261 -8.43 8.87 10.20
C ILE A 261 -8.43 9.96 9.13
N LYS A 262 -7.66 11.01 9.40
CA LYS A 262 -7.29 11.98 8.38
C LYS A 262 -6.01 11.49 7.70
N GLY A 263 -6.08 11.12 6.44
CA GLY A 263 -4.92 10.64 5.68
C GLY A 263 -3.91 11.75 5.37
N TYR A 264 -2.80 11.41 4.73
CA TYR A 264 -1.72 12.36 4.42
C TYR A 264 -2.15 13.49 3.47
N ARG A 265 -3.18 13.25 2.65
CA ARG A 265 -3.82 14.28 1.80
C ARG A 265 -4.73 15.24 2.58
N ARG A 266 -4.81 15.08 3.91
CA ARG A 266 -5.70 15.81 4.82
C ARG A 266 -7.19 15.56 4.57
N ILE A 267 -7.54 14.42 3.97
CA ILE A 267 -8.92 13.99 3.68
C ILE A 267 -9.29 12.86 4.65
N PRO A 268 -10.53 12.77 5.15
CA PRO A 268 -11.00 11.64 5.93
C PRO A 268 -11.02 10.35 5.09
N VAL A 269 -10.38 9.30 5.60
CA VAL A 269 -10.25 8.00 4.94
C VAL A 269 -10.61 6.89 5.91
N LEU A 270 -11.17 5.79 5.39
CA LEU A 270 -11.12 4.50 6.07
C LEU A 270 -9.75 3.90 5.77
N SER A 271 -8.99 3.56 6.80
CA SER A 271 -7.63 3.06 6.69
C SER A 271 -7.51 1.70 7.37
N ALA A 272 -7.02 0.69 6.66
CA ALA A 272 -6.59 -0.59 7.20
C ALA A 272 -5.07 -0.69 7.08
N TYR A 273 -4.39 -0.95 8.20
CA TYR A 273 -2.93 -0.84 8.27
C TYR A 273 -2.29 -1.99 9.04
N THR A 274 -1.05 -2.32 8.71
CA THR A 274 -0.30 -3.42 9.34
C THR A 274 1.21 -3.22 9.16
N PRO A 275 2.06 -3.66 10.10
CA PRO A 275 3.49 -3.85 9.82
C PRO A 275 3.68 -4.92 8.75
N LEU A 276 4.63 -4.69 7.84
CA LEU A 276 5.25 -5.70 7.01
C LEU A 276 6.33 -6.37 7.87
N ASP A 277 6.02 -7.56 8.37
CA ASP A 277 6.93 -8.42 9.14
C ASP A 277 8.04 -8.99 8.23
N LEU A 278 8.89 -8.10 7.72
CA LEU A 278 10.08 -8.37 6.93
C LEU A 278 11.25 -8.44 7.92
N LYS A 279 12.10 -9.47 7.79
CA LYS A 279 13.20 -9.69 8.74
C LYS A 279 14.23 -8.56 8.80
N PHE A 280 14.30 -7.73 7.76
CA PHE A 280 15.41 -6.81 7.52
C PHE A 280 15.02 -5.33 7.60
N VAL A 281 13.74 -5.00 7.46
CA VAL A 281 13.24 -3.63 7.47
C VAL A 281 11.90 -3.53 8.17
N ASN A 282 11.65 -2.39 8.83
CA ASN A 282 10.38 -2.08 9.45
C ASN A 282 9.56 -1.16 8.55
N TRP A 283 8.64 -1.74 7.77
CA TRP A 283 7.74 -0.98 6.91
C TRP A 283 6.30 -1.14 7.36
N ALA A 284 5.51 -0.08 7.22
CA ALA A 284 4.07 -0.11 7.37
C ALA A 284 3.40 -0.25 5.99
N LEU A 285 2.38 -1.10 5.91
CA LEU A 285 1.47 -1.21 4.78
C LEU A 285 0.12 -0.60 5.15
N LEU A 286 -0.38 0.28 4.29
CA LEU A 286 -1.68 0.95 4.43
C LEU A 286 -2.51 0.73 3.17
N VAL A 287 -3.79 0.42 3.39
CA VAL A 287 -4.83 0.37 2.35
C VAL A 287 -5.96 1.27 2.79
N GLU A 288 -6.22 2.31 2.01
CA GLU A 288 -7.14 3.39 2.36
C GLU A 288 -8.18 3.59 1.26
N ILE A 289 -9.33 4.16 1.62
CA ILE A 289 -10.34 4.69 0.69
C ILE A 289 -10.95 5.95 1.29
N ASP A 290 -11.26 6.94 0.46
CA ASP A 290 -11.88 8.18 0.95
C ASP A 290 -13.24 7.86 1.59
N GLU A 291 -13.50 8.47 2.75
CA GLU A 291 -14.74 8.27 3.50
C GLU A 291 -15.98 8.62 2.64
N GLU A 292 -15.84 9.61 1.75
CA GLU A 292 -16.91 10.02 0.86
C GLU A 292 -17.31 8.94 -0.15
N GLU A 293 -16.33 8.24 -0.74
CA GLU A 293 -16.58 7.14 -1.67
C GLU A 293 -17.16 5.94 -0.92
N ALA A 294 -16.53 5.54 0.19
CA ALA A 294 -16.97 4.40 1.00
C ALA A 294 -18.45 4.51 1.43
N PHE A 295 -18.92 5.72 1.72
CA PHE A 295 -20.30 5.98 2.13
C PHE A 295 -21.20 6.56 1.02
N ALA A 296 -20.75 6.65 -0.23
CA ALA A 296 -21.50 7.25 -1.34
C ALA A 296 -22.88 6.58 -1.54
N ALA A 297 -22.93 5.25 -1.50
CA ALA A 297 -24.16 4.48 -1.61
C ALA A 297 -25.14 4.78 -0.47
N VAL A 298 -24.64 4.88 0.77
CA VAL A 298 -25.46 5.20 1.96
C VAL A 298 -26.06 6.60 1.84
N LYS A 299 -25.25 7.60 1.45
CA LYS A 299 -25.70 8.99 1.25
C LYS A 299 -26.79 9.08 0.18
N THR A 300 -26.66 8.29 -0.89
CA THR A 300 -27.65 8.26 -1.98
C THR A 300 -28.98 7.68 -1.52
N VAL A 301 -28.95 6.55 -0.78
CA VAL A 301 -30.16 5.92 -0.23
C VAL A 301 -30.81 6.84 0.81
N GLU A 302 -30.03 7.43 1.70
CA GLU A 302 -30.50 8.38 2.71
C GLU A 302 -31.27 9.54 2.07
N LYS A 303 -30.71 10.17 1.02
CA LYS A 303 -31.35 11.28 0.30
C LYS A 303 -32.69 10.85 -0.30
N ARG A 304 -32.75 9.66 -0.94
CA ARG A 304 -33.98 9.16 -1.57
C ARG A 304 -35.07 8.83 -0.54
N VAL A 305 -34.69 8.15 0.55
CA VAL A 305 -35.62 7.80 1.64
C VAL A 305 -36.14 9.06 2.33
N THR A 306 -35.28 10.06 2.55
CA THR A 306 -35.69 11.35 3.15
C THR A 306 -36.65 12.12 2.27
N ILE A 307 -36.42 12.16 0.95
CA ILE A 307 -37.34 12.80 -0.01
C ILE A 307 -38.70 12.07 -0.01
N LEU A 308 -38.71 10.74 -0.12
CA LEU A 308 -39.93 9.94 -0.09
C LEU A 308 -40.69 10.10 1.24
N GLY A 309 -40.00 10.03 2.37
CA GLY A 309 -40.58 10.24 3.69
C GLY A 309 -41.20 11.63 3.83
N SER A 310 -40.51 12.67 3.35
CA SER A 310 -40.99 14.05 3.37
C SER A 310 -42.23 14.24 2.48
N LEU A 311 -42.27 13.61 1.31
CA LEU A 311 -43.44 13.63 0.42
C LEU A 311 -44.65 12.95 1.07
N ILE A 312 -44.48 11.77 1.66
CA ILE A 312 -45.57 11.04 2.32
C ILE A 312 -46.07 11.82 3.54
N ALA A 313 -45.17 12.42 4.33
CA ALA A 313 -45.53 13.27 5.46
C ALA A 313 -46.32 14.51 5.00
N GLY A 314 -45.89 15.16 3.92
CA GLY A 314 -46.59 16.30 3.32
C GLY A 314 -47.99 15.94 2.81
N ILE A 315 -48.14 14.81 2.11
CA ILE A 315 -49.43 14.31 1.63
C ILE A 315 -50.36 13.98 2.81
N THR A 316 -49.83 13.32 3.84
CA THR A 316 -50.59 12.97 5.06
C THR A 316 -51.08 14.22 5.79
N PHE A 317 -50.21 15.23 5.92
CA PHE A 317 -50.56 16.51 6.52
C PHE A 317 -51.63 17.25 5.72
N LEU A 318 -51.49 17.31 4.38
CA LEU A 318 -52.47 17.92 3.49
C LEU A 318 -53.84 17.21 3.58
N PHE A 319 -53.85 15.88 3.63
CA PHE A 319 -55.07 15.09 3.79
C PHE A 319 -55.77 15.40 5.11
N ILE A 320 -55.03 15.41 6.24
CA ILE A 320 -55.56 15.78 7.55
C ILE A 320 -56.13 17.21 7.53
N TYR A 321 -55.42 18.15 6.90
CA TYR A 321 -55.86 19.54 6.76
C TYR A 321 -57.17 19.66 5.97
N LEU A 322 -57.27 19.00 4.80
CA LEU A 322 -58.47 19.05 3.95
C LEU A 322 -59.69 18.41 4.62
N VAL A 323 -59.52 17.26 5.29
CA VAL A 323 -60.60 16.60 6.04
C VAL A 323 -61.12 17.50 7.17
N ASN A 324 -60.22 18.18 7.89
CA ASN A 324 -60.61 19.12 8.95
C ASN A 324 -61.32 20.36 8.38
N ARG A 325 -60.86 20.90 7.25
CA ARG A 325 -61.50 22.06 6.60
C ARG A 325 -62.90 21.74 6.10
N ARG A 326 -63.09 20.61 5.41
CA ARG A 326 -64.40 20.21 4.86
C ARG A 326 -65.45 20.05 5.96
N LYS A 327 -65.08 19.45 7.08
CA LYS A 327 -65.98 19.31 8.24
C LYS A 327 -66.29 20.64 8.93
N LYS A 328 -65.33 21.57 9.00
CA LYS A 328 -65.60 22.93 9.54
C LYS A 328 -66.65 23.66 8.71
N ILE A 329 -66.63 23.49 7.38
CA ILE A 329 -67.62 24.07 6.47
C ILE A 329 -69.00 23.44 6.69
N VAL A 330 -69.09 22.11 6.79
CA VAL A 330 -70.37 21.41 7.06
C VAL A 330 -70.97 21.81 8.40
N MET A 331 -70.16 21.89 9.46
CA MET A 331 -70.65 22.27 10.80
C MET A 331 -71.17 23.71 10.84
N VAL A 332 -70.55 24.62 10.08
CA VAL A 332 -71.03 26.00 9.93
C VAL A 332 -72.33 26.04 9.12
N ALA A 333 -72.44 25.24 8.05
CA ALA A 333 -73.66 25.14 7.26
C ALA A 333 -74.84 24.59 8.07
N GLU A 334 -74.66 23.51 8.84
CA GLU A 334 -75.69 22.94 9.71
C GLU A 334 -76.11 23.93 10.83
N SER A 335 -75.16 24.70 11.40
CA SER A 335 -75.50 25.72 12.40
C SER A 335 -76.26 26.94 11.84
N LEU A 336 -76.13 27.19 10.53
CA LEU A 336 -76.88 28.25 9.85
C LEU A 336 -78.29 27.77 9.48
N GLU A 337 -78.47 26.48 9.15
CA GLU A 337 -79.80 25.89 8.94
C GLU A 337 -80.61 25.79 10.25
N GLU A 338 -79.98 25.46 11.38
CA GLU A 338 -80.65 25.43 12.70
C GLU A 338 -81.03 26.82 13.24
N THR A 339 -80.52 27.90 12.68
CA THR A 339 -80.87 29.28 13.09
C THR A 339 -81.93 29.94 12.20
N GLU A 340 -82.31 29.32 11.08
CA GLU A 340 -83.39 29.78 10.19
C GLU A 340 -84.74 29.04 10.41
N THR A 341 -84.80 28.06 11.32
CA THR A 341 -86.04 27.45 11.84
C THR A 341 -86.38 27.98 13.23
#